data_AF-A0A947X814-F1
#
_entry.id   AF-A0A947X814-F1
#
_cell.length_a   1.000
_cell.length_b   1.000
_cell.length_c   1.000
_cell.angle_alpha   90.00
_cell.angle_beta   90.00
_cell.angle_gamma   90.00
#
_symmetry.space_group_name_H-M   'P 1'
#
loop_
_entity.id
_entity.type
_entity.pdbx_description
1 polymer ?
#
loop_
_entity_poly.entity_id
_entity_poly.type
_entity_poly.pdbx_seq_one_letter_code
_entity_poly.pdbx_strand_id
1 'polypeptide(L)'
;MKAAAILALAMLLSACEMTPADDALVASPAQTATASDSPALRGESFAQNRCADCHAVGRLQTSPLPAAPSFEAVANAPGVTRESLARWLKASHDYPREMYFEIPEERIDDLVAYMLTLRSEDYEPAIGLAPSVSTPPAGGSLRGGTTATR
;
A
#
# COMPACT_ATOMS: atom_id res chain seq x y z
N MET A 1 -73.00 0.61 -1.87
CA MET A 1 -72.73 1.59 -2.94
C MET A 1 -71.27 2.01 -2.85
N LYS A 2 -70.65 2.18 -4.03
CA LYS A 2 -69.25 2.54 -4.30
C LYS A 2 -68.24 1.41 -4.18
N ALA A 3 -67.38 1.14 -5.15
CA ALA A 3 -67.41 1.22 -6.60
C ALA A 3 -66.10 0.54 -7.03
N ALA A 4 -66.18 -0.23 -8.11
CA ALA A 4 -65.03 -0.76 -8.81
C ALA A 4 -64.07 0.35 -9.24
N ALA A 5 -62.81 0.00 -9.45
CA ALA A 5 -62.29 -0.07 -10.81
C ALA A 5 -60.79 -0.37 -10.76
N ILE A 6 -60.48 -1.57 -11.23
CA ILE A 6 -59.19 -1.92 -11.81
C ILE A 6 -58.90 -0.88 -12.89
N LEU A 7 -57.88 -0.05 -12.71
CA LEU A 7 -57.30 0.68 -13.83
C LEU A 7 -55.83 0.26 -13.94
N ALA A 8 -55.63 -0.67 -14.86
CA ALA A 8 -54.36 -1.01 -15.44
C ALA A 8 -53.68 0.27 -15.93
N LEU A 9 -52.58 0.66 -15.28
CA LEU A 9 -51.72 1.70 -15.82
C LEU A 9 -50.80 1.03 -16.83
N ALA A 10 -51.18 1.17 -18.10
CA ALA A 10 -50.45 0.69 -19.26
C ALA A 10 -49.00 1.17 -19.21
N MET A 11 -48.07 0.22 -19.13
CA MET A 11 -46.66 0.48 -19.42
C MET A 11 -46.53 0.84 -20.89
N LEU A 12 -46.24 2.11 -21.15
CA LEU A 12 -45.76 2.58 -22.43
C LEU A 12 -44.35 2.02 -22.64
N LEU A 13 -44.24 0.88 -23.35
CA LEU A 13 -42.99 0.44 -23.96
C LEU A 13 -42.65 1.46 -25.07
N SER A 14 -41.87 2.48 -24.72
CA SER A 14 -41.18 3.30 -25.70
C SER A 14 -40.10 2.42 -26.33
N ALA A 15 -40.37 1.97 -27.56
CA ALA A 15 -39.38 1.35 -28.42
C ALA A 15 -38.22 2.33 -28.64
N CYS A 16 -37.03 1.93 -28.23
CA CYS A 16 -35.81 2.42 -28.84
C CYS A 16 -35.22 1.21 -29.56
N GLU A 17 -35.53 1.07 -30.84
CA GLU A 17 -34.83 0.12 -31.71
C GLU A 17 -33.38 0.60 -31.80
N MET A 18 -32.47 -0.12 -31.12
CA MET A 18 -31.04 0.01 -31.33
C MET A 18 -30.73 -0.79 -32.60
N THR A 19 -30.61 -0.10 -33.73
CA THR A 19 -30.07 -0.67 -34.97
C THR A 19 -28.66 -1.20 -34.71
N PRO A 20 -28.32 -2.46 -35.03
CA PRO A 20 -26.95 -2.91 -35.00
C PRO A 20 -26.28 -2.43 -36.29
N ALA A 21 -25.40 -1.45 -36.18
CA ALA A 21 -24.48 -1.11 -37.24
C ALA A 21 -23.05 -1.30 -36.70
N ASP A 22 -22.46 -2.39 -37.18
CA ASP A 22 -21.07 -2.52 -37.61
C ASP A 22 -19.93 -2.38 -36.58
N ASP A 23 -19.16 -3.47 -36.49
CA ASP A 23 -17.72 -3.55 -36.17
C ASP A 23 -17.10 -2.32 -35.48
N ALA A 24 -17.26 -2.24 -34.17
CA ALA A 24 -16.41 -1.43 -33.31
C ALA A 24 -15.69 -2.36 -32.34
N LEU A 25 -14.39 -2.50 -32.57
CA LEU A 25 -13.39 -3.02 -31.65
C LEU A 25 -13.78 -2.66 -30.21
N VAL A 26 -14.02 -3.67 -29.39
CA VAL A 26 -14.20 -3.55 -27.95
C VAL A 26 -12.95 -2.93 -27.33
N ALA A 27 -12.89 -1.60 -27.33
CA ALA A 27 -11.99 -0.86 -26.47
C ALA A 27 -12.51 -1.04 -25.04
N SER A 28 -11.88 -1.97 -24.34
CA SER A 28 -12.06 -2.14 -22.90
C SER A 28 -11.89 -0.77 -22.23
N PRO A 29 -12.82 -0.30 -21.37
CA PRO A 29 -12.61 0.96 -20.67
C PRO A 29 -11.38 0.78 -19.80
N ALA A 30 -10.28 1.42 -20.18
CA ALA A 30 -9.16 1.61 -19.29
C ALA A 30 -9.72 2.33 -18.06
N GLN A 31 -9.82 1.61 -16.95
CA GLN A 31 -10.13 2.20 -15.65
C GLN A 31 -9.11 3.30 -15.42
N THR A 32 -9.56 4.53 -15.62
CA THR A 32 -8.81 5.72 -15.28
C THR A 32 -8.79 5.71 -13.76
N ALA A 33 -7.73 5.16 -13.18
CA ALA A 33 -7.50 5.26 -11.75
C ALA A 33 -7.54 6.76 -11.42
N THR A 34 -8.64 7.20 -10.80
CA THR A 34 -8.73 8.57 -10.32
C THR A 34 -7.58 8.77 -9.35
N ALA A 35 -6.89 9.91 -9.41
CA ALA A 35 -5.73 10.20 -8.56
C ALA A 35 -5.97 9.90 -7.06
N SER A 36 -7.23 9.87 -6.63
CA SER A 36 -7.73 9.48 -5.32
C SER A 36 -7.52 8.02 -4.88
N ASP A 37 -7.11 7.08 -5.74
CA ASP A 37 -6.93 5.66 -5.37
C ASP A 37 -5.57 5.07 -5.81
N SER A 38 -4.51 5.84 -5.62
CA SER A 38 -3.16 5.31 -5.84
C SER A 38 -2.73 4.38 -4.69
N PRO A 39 -1.85 3.39 -4.95
CA PRO A 39 -1.26 2.56 -3.89
C PRO A 39 -0.63 3.36 -2.76
N ALA A 40 0.05 4.46 -3.08
CA ALA A 40 0.68 5.32 -2.08
C ALA A 40 -0.36 6.01 -1.17
N LEU A 41 -1.51 6.45 -1.70
CA LEU A 41 -2.57 7.05 -0.89
C LEU A 41 -3.26 6.02 0.01
N ARG A 42 -3.49 4.80 -0.50
CA ARG A 42 -4.00 3.70 0.33
C ARG A 42 -3.02 3.33 1.43
N GLY A 43 -1.72 3.28 1.10
CA GLY A 43 -0.63 3.02 2.04
C GLY A 43 -0.52 4.09 3.12
N GLU A 44 -0.62 5.37 2.74
CA GLU A 44 -0.66 6.49 3.67
C GLU A 44 -1.84 6.35 4.64
N SER A 45 -3.04 6.16 4.11
CA SER A 45 -4.25 5.99 4.92
C SER A 45 -4.11 4.81 5.88
N PHE A 46 -3.59 3.67 5.40
CA PHE A 46 -3.34 2.52 6.27
C PHE A 46 -2.31 2.83 7.36
N ALA A 47 -1.19 3.47 7.01
CA ALA A 47 -0.14 3.84 7.95
C ALA A 47 -0.66 4.79 9.05
N GLN A 48 -1.43 5.81 8.66
CA GLN A 48 -2.05 6.74 9.62
C GLN A 48 -3.00 6.01 10.58
N ASN A 49 -3.80 5.07 10.09
CA ASN A 49 -4.81 4.39 10.90
C ASN A 49 -4.26 3.25 11.77
N ARG A 50 -3.10 2.65 11.41
CA ARG A 50 -2.61 1.41 12.02
C ARG A 50 -1.21 1.49 12.59
N CYS A 51 -0.40 2.44 12.14
CA CYS A 51 1.03 2.53 12.50
C CYS A 51 1.35 3.78 13.32
N ALA A 52 0.54 4.84 13.20
CA ALA A 52 0.82 6.16 13.77
C ALA A 52 0.77 6.22 15.31
N ASP A 53 0.14 5.24 15.97
CA ASP A 53 0.14 5.15 17.44
C ASP A 53 1.55 4.89 18.00
N CYS A 54 2.44 4.31 17.19
CA CYS A 54 3.79 3.96 17.60
C CYS A 54 4.86 4.69 16.76
N HIS A 55 4.65 4.82 15.45
CA HIS A 55 5.61 5.36 14.50
C HIS A 55 5.26 6.78 14.05
N ALA A 56 6.28 7.60 13.77
CA ALA A 56 6.11 8.74 12.89
C ALA A 56 5.99 8.25 11.44
N VAL A 57 4.81 8.43 10.85
CA VAL A 57 4.51 7.88 9.52
C VAL A 57 4.69 8.89 8.38
N GLY A 58 4.72 10.19 8.68
CA GLY A 58 4.94 11.27 7.71
C GLY A 58 6.36 11.85 7.76
N ARG A 59 6.61 12.83 6.87
CA ARG A 59 7.89 13.56 6.79
C ARG A 59 8.07 14.48 8.00
N LEU A 60 9.31 14.61 8.47
CA LEU A 60 9.70 15.54 9.54
C LEU A 60 8.87 15.38 10.83
N GLN A 61 8.41 14.16 11.10
CA GLN A 61 7.67 13.80 12.30
C GLN A 61 8.57 13.05 13.28
N THR A 62 8.29 13.21 14.57
CA THR A 62 8.93 12.44 15.65
C THR A 62 8.00 11.31 16.08
N SER A 63 8.52 10.09 16.18
CA SER A 63 7.71 8.94 16.62
C SER A 63 7.19 9.14 18.05
N PRO A 64 5.93 8.79 18.34
CA PRO A 64 5.41 8.77 19.70
C PRO A 64 6.20 7.87 20.64
N LEU A 65 6.71 6.74 20.12
CA LEU A 65 7.60 5.84 20.85
C LEU A 65 9.04 6.00 20.35
N PRO A 66 10.01 6.35 21.21
CA PRO A 66 11.40 6.54 20.79
C PRO A 66 12.06 5.31 20.15
N ALA A 67 11.63 4.11 20.54
CA ALA A 67 12.15 2.85 19.98
C ALA A 67 11.56 2.51 18.61
N ALA A 68 10.45 3.14 18.22
CA ALA A 68 9.81 2.92 16.93
C ALA A 68 10.40 3.89 15.88
N PRO A 69 11.16 3.41 14.89
CA PRO A 69 11.75 4.30 13.89
C PRO A 69 10.66 4.98 13.06
N SER A 70 10.91 6.22 12.61
CA SER A 70 10.01 6.89 11.67
C SER A 70 10.05 6.18 10.31
N PHE A 71 8.95 6.26 9.56
CA PHE A 71 8.89 5.72 8.20
C PHE A 71 9.90 6.40 7.28
N GLU A 72 10.11 7.71 7.47
CA GLU A 72 11.14 8.46 6.73
C GLU A 72 12.55 7.92 7.03
N ALA A 73 12.86 7.60 8.28
CA ALA A 73 14.15 7.00 8.65
C ALA A 73 14.34 5.61 8.02
N VAL A 74 13.29 4.78 8.00
CA VAL A 74 13.34 3.46 7.36
C VAL A 74 13.51 3.58 5.85
N ALA A 75 12.76 4.48 5.20
CA ALA A 75 12.79 4.65 3.74
C ALA A 75 14.14 5.16 3.20
N ASN A 76 14.87 5.91 4.02
CA ASN A 76 16.18 6.48 3.72
C ASN A 76 17.35 5.66 4.30
N ALA A 77 17.09 4.52 4.96
CA ALA A 77 18.16 3.67 5.46
C ALA A 77 18.98 3.04 4.31
N PRO A 78 20.31 2.91 4.44
CA PRO A 78 21.17 2.35 3.39
C PRO A 78 20.73 0.94 2.97
N GLY A 79 20.67 0.70 1.66
CA GLY A 79 20.34 -0.63 1.11
C GLY A 79 18.84 -1.00 1.14
N VAL A 80 17.96 -0.09 1.57
CA VAL A 80 16.51 -0.31 1.47
C VAL A 80 16.06 -0.18 0.02
N THR A 81 15.48 -1.27 -0.50
CA THR A 81 14.82 -1.35 -1.81
C THR A 81 13.34 -1.66 -1.61
N ARG A 82 12.55 -1.57 -2.67
CA ARG A 82 11.14 -1.98 -2.66
C ARG A 82 11.00 -3.43 -2.16
N GLU A 83 11.84 -4.32 -2.66
CA GLU A 83 11.80 -5.76 -2.37
C GLU A 83 12.25 -6.07 -0.94
N SER A 84 13.31 -5.42 -0.45
CA SER A 84 13.76 -5.62 0.92
C SER A 84 12.73 -5.08 1.93
N LEU A 85 12.12 -3.93 1.63
CA LEU A 85 11.07 -3.35 2.47
C LEU A 85 9.81 -4.21 2.48
N ALA A 86 9.34 -4.68 1.32
CA ALA A 86 8.19 -5.59 1.23
C ALA A 86 8.42 -6.88 2.03
N ARG A 87 9.62 -7.48 1.92
CA ARG A 87 9.97 -8.70 2.67
C ARG A 87 9.99 -8.45 4.19
N TRP A 88 10.53 -7.30 4.62
CA TRP A 88 10.58 -6.94 6.03
C TRP A 88 9.18 -6.69 6.61
N LEU A 89 8.30 -6.00 5.87
CA LEU A 89 6.89 -5.82 6.26
C LEU A 89 6.11 -7.15 6.29
N LYS A 90 6.35 -8.06 5.33
CA LYS A 90 5.76 -9.42 5.31
C LYS A 90 6.11 -10.25 6.54
N ALA A 91 7.32 -10.09 7.06
CA ALA A 91 7.71 -10.76 8.30
C ALA A 91 7.02 -10.18 9.54
N SER A 92 6.15 -9.17 9.36
CA SER A 92 5.52 -8.36 10.42
C SER A 92 6.53 -7.89 11.46
N HIS A 93 7.74 -7.57 10.98
CA HIS A 93 9.01 -7.18 11.61
C HIS A 93 9.26 -7.24 13.13
N ASP A 94 8.27 -7.22 14.02
CA ASP A 94 8.38 -7.52 15.46
C ASP A 94 7.09 -8.10 16.09
N TYR A 95 6.12 -8.58 15.31
CA TYR A 95 4.92 -9.29 15.81
C TYR A 95 5.27 -10.70 16.31
N PRO A 96 4.67 -11.19 17.42
CA PRO A 96 3.73 -10.51 18.31
C PRO A 96 4.41 -9.84 19.53
N ARG A 97 5.72 -9.58 19.48
CA ARG A 97 6.46 -9.08 20.66
C ARG A 97 6.24 -7.58 20.89
N GLU A 98 6.46 -6.77 19.87
CA GLU A 98 6.33 -5.30 19.94
C GLU A 98 5.10 -4.82 19.17
N MET A 99 4.80 -5.46 18.03
CA MET A 99 3.60 -5.19 17.25
C MET A 99 2.41 -5.99 17.77
N TYR A 100 1.23 -5.38 17.76
CA TYR A 100 -0.02 -5.98 18.23
C TYR A 100 -0.88 -6.58 17.10
N PHE A 101 -0.44 -6.50 15.83
CA PHE A 101 -1.15 -7.05 14.68
C PHE A 101 -0.19 -7.48 13.57
N GLU A 102 -0.65 -8.40 12.71
CA GLU A 102 0.03 -8.74 11.46
C GLU A 102 -0.44 -7.80 10.34
N ILE A 103 0.48 -7.39 9.46
CA ILE A 103 0.13 -6.57 8.30
C ILE A 103 -0.56 -7.47 7.26
N PRO A 104 -1.81 -7.16 6.83
CA PRO A 104 -2.48 -7.93 5.78
C PRO A 104 -1.67 -7.92 4.49
N GLU A 105 -1.53 -9.07 3.82
CA GLU A 105 -0.67 -9.20 2.63
C GLU A 105 -1.03 -8.18 1.53
N GLU A 106 -2.32 -7.92 1.35
CA GLU A 106 -2.85 -6.98 0.37
C GLU A 106 -2.57 -5.50 0.68
N ARG A 107 -2.01 -5.18 1.85
CA ARG A 107 -1.62 -3.81 2.25
C ARG A 107 -0.13 -3.57 2.14
N ILE A 108 0.66 -4.61 1.92
CA ILE A 108 2.12 -4.51 1.96
C ILE A 108 2.63 -3.65 0.81
N ASP A 109 2.16 -3.90 -0.42
CA ASP A 109 2.63 -3.14 -1.58
C ASP A 109 2.18 -1.66 -1.53
N ASP A 110 0.99 -1.40 -0.97
CA ASP A 110 0.48 -0.04 -0.72
C ASP A 110 1.38 0.69 0.30
N LEU A 111 1.72 0.04 1.43
CA LEU A 111 2.64 0.58 2.43
C LEU A 111 4.04 0.84 1.85
N VAL A 112 4.58 -0.11 1.09
CA VAL A 112 5.89 0.06 0.43
C VAL A 112 5.84 1.22 -0.54
N ALA A 113 4.76 1.35 -1.33
CA ALA A 113 4.58 2.47 -2.23
C ALA A 113 4.59 3.80 -1.49
N TYR A 114 3.87 3.89 -0.36
CA TYR A 114 3.86 5.09 0.49
C TYR A 114 5.22 5.39 1.12
N MET A 115 5.83 4.43 1.81
CA MET A 115 7.12 4.66 2.49
C MET A 115 8.20 5.16 1.53
N LEU A 116 8.22 4.65 0.29
CA LEU A 116 9.17 5.11 -0.72
C LEU A 116 8.90 6.55 -1.20
N THR A 117 7.69 7.11 -1.03
CA THR A 117 7.45 8.53 -1.28
C THR A 117 8.10 9.44 -0.23
N LEU A 118 8.58 8.88 0.89
CA LEU A 118 9.27 9.61 1.97
C LEU A 118 10.79 9.68 1.75
N ARG A 119 11.31 9.03 0.71
CA ARG A 119 12.73 9.12 0.38
C ARG A 119 13.13 10.56 0.01
N SER A 120 14.34 10.95 0.39
CA SER A 120 14.95 12.24 0.05
C SER A 120 16.46 12.08 -0.09
N GLU A 121 17.06 12.74 -1.08
CA GLU A 121 18.53 12.79 -1.21
C GLU A 121 19.17 13.64 -0.11
N ASP A 122 18.45 14.65 0.36
CA ASP A 122 18.86 15.55 1.44
C ASP A 122 18.31 15.08 2.81
N TYR A 123 18.14 13.77 3.01
CA TYR A 123 17.63 13.25 4.28
C TYR A 123 18.66 13.47 5.40
N GLU A 124 18.31 14.37 6.32
CA GLU A 124 19.02 14.57 7.57
C GLU A 124 18.21 13.94 8.71
N PRO A 125 18.76 12.96 9.45
CA PRO A 125 18.09 12.41 10.62
C PRO A 125 17.79 13.51 11.64
N ALA A 126 16.60 13.49 12.23
CA ALA A 126 16.33 14.33 13.39
C ALA A 126 17.40 14.07 14.47
N ILE A 127 18.08 15.13 14.90
CA ILE A 127 19.28 15.09 15.74
C ILE A 127 18.97 14.26 17.00
N GLY A 128 19.67 13.13 17.18
CA GLY A 128 19.47 12.21 18.31
C GLY A 128 18.67 10.94 18.01
N LEU A 129 18.16 10.77 16.78
CA LEU A 129 17.37 9.61 16.35
C LEU A 129 17.97 8.93 15.10
N ALA A 130 19.30 8.93 14.97
CA ALA A 130 19.95 8.08 13.97
C ALA A 130 19.54 6.64 14.27
N PRO A 131 18.84 5.96 13.36
CA PRO A 131 18.14 4.77 13.75
C PRO A 131 19.16 3.64 13.95
N SER A 132 19.08 2.98 15.10
CA SER A 132 19.50 1.59 15.19
C SER A 132 18.47 0.74 14.43
N VAL A 133 18.28 0.99 13.13
CA VAL A 133 17.54 0.04 12.30
C VAL A 133 18.40 -1.21 12.31
N SER A 134 17.87 -2.29 12.86
CA SER A 134 18.41 -3.62 12.57
C SER A 134 18.27 -3.79 11.07
N THR A 135 19.35 -3.53 10.34
CA THR A 135 19.39 -3.50 8.87
C THR A 135 18.59 -4.68 8.33
N PRO A 136 17.56 -4.48 7.47
CA PRO A 136 16.88 -5.60 6.84
C PRO A 136 17.96 -6.44 6.15
N PRO A 137 17.96 -7.78 6.27
CA PRO A 137 19.05 -8.58 5.74
C PRO A 137 19.25 -8.23 4.27
N ALA A 138 20.39 -7.61 3.97
CA ALA A 138 20.86 -7.43 2.61
C ALA A 138 20.80 -8.81 1.98
N GLY A 139 20.04 -8.95 0.88
CA GLY A 139 19.84 -10.23 0.22
C GLY A 139 21.18 -10.89 -0.05
N GLY A 140 21.54 -11.86 0.79
CA GLY A 140 22.82 -12.54 0.73
C GLY A 140 22.89 -13.33 -0.57
N SER A 141 23.74 -12.89 -1.48
CA SER A 141 24.16 -13.68 -2.63
C SER A 141 24.87 -14.93 -2.10
N LEU A 142 24.19 -16.08 -2.19
CA LEU A 142 24.78 -17.38 -1.93
C LEU A 142 25.83 -17.65 -3.03
N ARG A 143 27.07 -17.20 -2.82
CA ARG A 143 28.22 -17.71 -3.58
C ARG A 143 28.43 -19.16 -3.17
N GLY A 144 27.97 -20.07 -4.01
CA GLY A 144 28.28 -21.50 -3.92
C GLY A 144 29.79 -21.71 -4.03
N GLY A 145 30.42 -22.01 -2.90
CA GLY A 145 31.74 -22.62 -2.84
C GLY A 145 31.56 -24.10 -2.54
N THR A 146 31.69 -24.96 -3.55
CA THR A 146 31.94 -26.38 -3.33
C THR A 146 33.42 -26.65 -3.55
N THR A 147 34.07 -26.87 -2.42
CA THR A 147 35.33 -27.57 -2.18
C THR A 147 35.72 -28.61 -3.23
N ALA A 148 36.96 -28.48 -3.70
CA ALA A 148 37.73 -29.55 -4.32
C ALA A 148 37.85 -30.72 -3.33
N THR A 149 37.54 -31.93 -3.79
CA THR A 149 37.91 -33.16 -3.11
C THR A 149 39.08 -33.79 -3.87
N ARG A 150 40.00 -34.28 -3.05
CA ARG A 150 41.30 -34.92 -3.25
C ARG A 150 41.39 -35.98 -4.33
#